data_AF-A0A7G9ZBJ8-F1
#
_entry.id   AF-A0A7G9ZBJ8-F1
#
_cell.length_a   1.000
_cell.length_b   1.000
_cell.length_c   1.000
_cell.angle_alpha   90.00
_cell.angle_beta   90.00
_cell.angle_gamma   90.00
#
_symmetry.space_group_name_H-M   'P 1'
#
loop_
_entity.id
_entity.type
_entity.pdbx_description
1 polymer ?
#
loop_
_entity_poly.entity_id
_entity_poly.type
_entity_poly.pdbx_seq_one_letter_code
_entity_poly.pdbx_strand_id
1 'polypeptide(L)'
;MSEVEANRDMVTRHDLRHDRHTVSLLTDHLVFSPKYRGKVLLGDVAEVAEEIIRETCKERDIEIITNFLEGRIKNKKIEKLL
;
A
#
# COMPACT_ATOMS: atom_id res chain seq x y z
N MET A 1 2.80 -1.14 21.51
CA MET A 1 2.23 -2.22 20.69
C MET A 1 0.73 -2.03 20.73
N SER A 2 0.19 -1.22 19.82
CA SER A 2 -1.24 -0.96 19.74
C SER A 2 -1.88 -2.03 18.86
N GLU A 3 -2.92 -2.67 19.37
CA GLU A 3 -3.77 -3.62 18.66
C GLU A 3 -4.30 -2.97 17.38
N VAL A 4 -3.96 -3.55 16.23
CA VAL A 4 -4.64 -3.26 14.99
C VAL A 4 -5.95 -4.03 15.08
N GLU A 5 -7.04 -3.34 15.44
CA GLU A 5 -8.38 -3.90 15.33
C GLU A 5 -8.61 -4.27 13.87
N ALA A 6 -8.56 -5.57 13.57
CA ALA A 6 -8.98 -6.09 12.28
C ALA A 6 -10.50 -5.88 12.19
N ASN A 7 -10.89 -4.86 11.43
CA ASN A 7 -12.28 -4.63 11.06
C ASN A 7 -12.76 -5.90 10.34
N ARG A 8 -13.61 -6.70 11.00
CA ARG A 8 -14.21 -7.91 10.43
C ARG A 8 -15.36 -7.49 9.52
N ASP A 9 -15.04 -6.77 8.45
CA ASP A 9 -15.98 -6.61 7.36
C ASP A 9 -16.20 -8.01 6.77
N MET A 10 -17.45 -8.48 6.85
CA MET A 10 -17.84 -9.82 6.45
C MET A 10 -17.67 -9.93 4.94
N VAL A 11 -16.56 -10.53 4.49
CA VAL A 11 -16.26 -10.76 3.07
C VAL A 11 -17.46 -11.45 2.43
N THR A 12 -18.14 -10.75 1.54
CA THR A 12 -19.30 -11.31 0.85
C THR A 12 -18.80 -12.21 -0.29
N ARG A 13 -19.59 -13.21 -0.70
CA ARG A 13 -19.22 -14.09 -1.84
C ARG A 13 -18.93 -13.33 -3.14
N HIS A 14 -19.33 -12.05 -3.23
CA HIS A 14 -19.11 -11.20 -4.40
C HIS A 14 -17.72 -10.55 -4.44
N ASP A 15 -16.94 -10.64 -3.35
CA ASP A 15 -15.58 -10.08 -3.28
C ASP A 15 -14.49 -11.11 -3.67
N LEU A 16 -14.87 -12.33 -4.07
CA LEU A 16 -13.92 -13.36 -4.47
C LEU A 16 -13.55 -13.19 -5.95
N ARG A 17 -12.26 -13.30 -6.26
CA ARG A 17 -11.77 -13.37 -7.65
C ARG A 17 -12.15 -14.73 -8.25
N HIS A 18 -12.73 -14.70 -9.44
CA HIS A 18 -13.13 -15.90 -10.18
C HIS A 18 -12.34 -16.00 -11.49
N ASP A 19 -11.71 -17.15 -11.69
CA ASP A 19 -11.14 -17.60 -12.96
C ASP A 19 -11.85 -18.89 -13.42
N ARG A 20 -11.58 -19.37 -14.63
CA ARG A 20 -12.25 -20.52 -15.28
C ARG A 20 -12.41 -21.75 -14.38
N HIS A 21 -11.42 -22.00 -13.51
CA HIS A 21 -11.40 -23.17 -12.63
C HIS A 21 -10.98 -22.85 -11.19
N THR A 22 -10.89 -21.56 -10.83
CA THR A 22 -10.36 -21.14 -9.54
C THR A 22 -11.22 -20.03 -8.94
N VAL A 23 -11.52 -20.12 -7.65
CA VAL A 23 -12.10 -19.04 -6.86
C VAL A 23 -11.13 -18.74 -5.73
N SER A 24 -10.68 -17.49 -5.63
CA SER A 24 -9.65 -17.12 -4.66
C SER A 24 -9.82 -15.72 -4.09
N LEU A 25 -9.28 -15.52 -2.90
CA LEU A 25 -9.06 -14.22 -2.27
C LEU A 25 -7.64 -14.24 -1.72
N LEU A 26 -6.70 -13.77 -2.53
CA LEU A 26 -5.28 -13.74 -2.17
C LEU A 26 -4.91 -12.31 -1.83
N THR A 27 -4.67 -12.07 -0.54
CA THR A 27 -4.32 -10.76 -0.01
C THR A 27 -3.00 -10.88 0.73
N ASP A 28 -1.98 -10.18 0.24
CA ASP A 28 -0.63 -10.20 0.82
C ASP A 28 -0.27 -8.85 1.45
N HIS A 29 0.40 -8.89 2.61
CA HIS A 29 0.97 -7.70 3.24
C HIS A 29 2.46 -7.59 2.94
N LEU A 30 2.81 -6.81 1.91
CA LEU A 30 4.17 -6.63 1.44
C LEU A 30 4.85 -5.41 2.11
N VAL A 31 6.00 -5.63 2.74
CA VAL A 31 6.85 -4.57 3.30
C VAL A 31 8.27 -4.72 2.77
N PHE A 32 8.86 -3.62 2.30
CA PHE A 32 10.26 -3.58 1.89
C PHE A 32 10.97 -2.33 2.40
N SER A 33 12.30 -2.33 2.35
CA SER A 33 13.16 -1.20 2.75
C SER A 33 14.21 -0.92 1.68
N PRO A 34 14.62 0.35 1.50
CA PRO A 34 15.77 0.69 0.66
C PRO A 34 17.03 -0.02 1.13
N LYS A 35 17.98 -0.18 0.19
CA LYS A 35 19.33 -0.66 0.51
C LYS A 35 19.95 0.19 1.62
N TYR A 36 20.56 -0.46 2.61
CA TYR A 36 21.11 0.17 3.82
C TYR A 36 20.10 0.93 4.69
N ARG A 37 18.78 0.75 4.47
CA ARG A 37 17.69 1.45 5.18
C ARG A 37 17.85 2.98 5.17
N GLY A 38 18.44 3.52 4.10
CA GLY A 38 18.58 4.96 3.94
C GLY A 38 17.20 5.64 3.87
N LYS A 39 17.09 6.84 4.44
CA LYS A 39 15.87 7.68 4.40
C LYS A 39 15.72 8.35 3.03
N VAL A 40 15.72 7.56 1.96
CA VAL A 40 15.75 8.04 0.56
C VAL A 40 14.37 8.16 -0.07
N LEU A 41 13.40 7.35 0.38
CA LEU A 41 12.02 7.43 -0.08
C LEU A 41 11.35 8.62 0.61
N LEU A 42 11.69 9.87 0.31
CA LEU A 42 11.08 11.08 0.88
C LEU A 42 10.82 12.10 -0.23
N GLY A 43 9.85 13.00 -0.02
CA GLY A 43 9.47 14.02 -1.01
C GLY A 43 9.16 13.42 -2.38
N ASP A 44 9.66 14.07 -3.44
CA ASP A 44 9.47 13.68 -4.84
C ASP A 44 9.87 12.22 -5.12
N VAL A 45 10.91 11.72 -4.45
CA VAL A 45 11.37 10.32 -4.63
C VAL A 45 10.31 9.33 -4.15
N ALA A 46 9.57 9.67 -3.08
CA ALA A 46 8.48 8.84 -2.60
C ALA A 46 7.28 8.87 -3.56
N GLU A 47 6.97 10.03 -4.13
CA GLU A 47 5.85 10.20 -5.07
C GLU A 47 6.09 9.41 -6.35
N VAL A 48 7.29 9.52 -6.94
CA VAL A 48 7.67 8.76 -8.14
C VAL A 48 7.70 7.25 -7.86
N ALA A 49 8.22 6.85 -6.69
CA ALA A 49 8.22 5.44 -6.31
C ALA A 49 6.80 4.88 -6.16
N GLU A 50 5.88 5.66 -5.60
CA GLU A 50 4.47 5.28 -5.50
C GLU A 50 3.82 5.14 -6.88
N GLU A 51 4.08 6.06 -7.80
CA GLU A 51 3.58 6.01 -9.18
C GLU A 51 4.03 4.74 -9.89
N ILE A 52 5.34 4.43 -9.85
CA ILE A 52 5.91 3.23 -10.46
C ILE A 52 5.27 1.95 -9.90
N ILE A 53 5.06 1.90 -8.58
CA ILE A 53 4.44 0.73 -7.94
C ILE A 53 2.98 0.59 -8.40
N ARG A 54 2.22 1.69 -8.44
CA ARG A 54 0.82 1.68 -8.90
C ARG A 54 0.70 1.25 -10.35
N GLU A 55 1.58 1.75 -11.23
CA GLU A 55 1.64 1.35 -12.63
C GLU A 55 1.95 -0.15 -12.75
N THR A 56 2.98 -0.63 -12.05
CA THR A 56 3.38 -2.05 -12.07
C THR A 56 2.26 -2.97 -11.55
N CYS A 57 1.54 -2.56 -10.49
CA CYS A 57 0.40 -3.31 -9.96
C CYS A 57 -0.75 -3.36 -10.97
N LYS A 58 -1.03 -2.23 -11.65
CA LYS A 58 -2.06 -2.16 -12.69
C LYS A 58 -1.75 -3.07 -13.88
N GLU A 59 -0.49 -3.09 -14.34
CA GLU A 59 -0.04 -3.99 -15.41
C GLU A 59 -0.18 -5.47 -15.05
N ARG A 60 -0.06 -5.80 -13.76
CA ARG A 60 -0.09 -7.16 -13.24
C ARG A 60 -1.47 -7.62 -12.76
N ASP A 61 -2.52 -6.80 -12.92
CA ASP A 61 -3.86 -7.07 -12.39
C ASP A 61 -3.86 -7.32 -10.87
N ILE A 62 -3.06 -6.53 -10.15
CA ILE A 62 -2.96 -6.57 -8.68
C ILE A 62 -3.71 -5.37 -8.10
N GLU A 63 -4.69 -5.64 -7.25
CA GLU A 63 -5.44 -4.63 -6.52
C GLU A 63 -4.67 -4.18 -5.27
N ILE A 64 -4.54 -2.86 -5.09
CA ILE A 64 -3.92 -2.26 -3.90
C ILE A 64 -5.03 -1.94 -2.89
N ILE A 65 -5.06 -2.66 -1.77
CA ILE A 65 -6.10 -2.53 -0.74
C ILE A 65 -5.82 -1.39 0.24
N THR A 66 -4.54 -1.17 0.59
CA THR A 66 -4.13 -0.14 1.55
C THR A 66 -3.02 0.71 0.94
N ASN A 67 -3.11 2.03 1.12
CA ASN A 67 -2.13 2.94 0.50
C ASN A 67 -0.75 2.82 1.16
N PHE A 68 0.28 2.89 0.33
CA PHE A 68 1.69 2.78 0.70
C PHE A 68 2.16 3.80 1.76
N LEU A 69 1.51 4.97 1.83
CA LEU A 69 1.98 6.12 2.60
C LEU A 69 1.17 6.41 3.86
N GLU A 70 0.15 5.62 4.20
CA GLU A 70 -0.65 5.84 5.42
C GLU A 70 0.18 5.76 6.71
N GLY A 71 1.33 5.08 6.67
CA GLY A 71 2.28 5.01 7.77
C GLY A 71 3.19 6.23 7.95
N ARG A 72 3.06 7.30 7.16
CA ARG A 72 3.94 8.47 7.28
C ARG A 72 3.18 9.74 7.63
N ILE A 73 3.46 10.18 8.86
CA ILE A 73 3.28 11.53 9.38
C ILE A 73 3.43 12.53 8.22
N LYS A 74 2.31 13.11 7.78
CA LYS A 74 2.33 14.37 7.02
C LYS A 74 3.09 15.35 7.89
N ASN A 75 4.38 15.53 7.64
CA ASN A 75 5.16 16.56 8.32
C ASN A 75 4.79 17.92 7.71
N LYS A 76 3.49 18.27 7.83
CA LYS A 76 2.87 19.53 7.40
C LYS A 76 3.29 20.71 8.30
N LYS A 77 4.35 20.56 9.11
CA LYS A 77 4.70 21.53 10.16
C LYS A 77 5.91 22.41 9.85
N ILE A 78 6.59 22.26 8.71
CA ILE A 78 7.77 23.07 8.36
C ILE A 78 7.46 24.23 7.39
N GLU A 79 6.33 24.25 6.70
CA GLU A 79 5.99 25.36 5.77
C GLU A 79 5.27 26.56 6.41
N LYS A 80 5.15 26.63 7.74
CA LYS A 80 4.49 27.77 8.42
C LYS A 80 5.44 28.68 9.19
N LEU A 81 6.75 28.62 8.90
CA LEU A 81 7.77 29.43 9.58
C LEU A 81 8.78 30.12 8.64
N LEU A 82 8.35 30.43 7.42
CA LEU A 82 8.93 31.48 6.56
C LEU A 82 7.81 32.42 6.14
#